data_AF-A0A7X6UAB6-F1
#
_entry.id   AF-A0A7X6UAB6-F1
#
_cell.length_a   1.000
_cell.length_b   1.000
_cell.length_c   1.000
_cell.angle_alpha   90.00
_cell.angle_beta   90.00
_cell.angle_gamma   90.00
#
_symmetry.space_group_name_H-M   'P 1'
#
loop_
_entity.id
_entity.type
_entity.pdbx_description
1 polymer ?
#
loop_
_entity_poly.entity_id
_entity_poly.type
_entity_poly.pdbx_seq_one_letter_code
_entity_poly.pdbx_strand_id
1 'polypeptide(L)'
;MDDKNPFLDSYKKKLDNQNEPAQPPQADAPAGLSEPSKALRFEEKPSFFAPPPIAPSSRPTRSKVVPVIVVLVILGLVAAFLIWLLGRGTTAVDLTGWALTDVQLWAGENDVNLQVTEEYNDEFEAGQIISQDVRPGGTIEKGGFLKIKVSLGHDLNVTLPLPDLLEMTMQEVEAWAAENYMTKVRITTEYSDTVVSGQVIRYEINDDTVVDEIKRNTPIYVIVSKGPEPQTVEKVALPNFREMSVAQSQLFAKDNDLELQIVEQYDDFAPNGTIIDQSIAPEEEVEPGTQIVLTVSKGRKILVPDFSDYSREKASAVASELGIALSIRERYSSRESGGFISQSIEVGTIYTSGDILELVYSLGNKIVLSSFVGQPRSAIESWAQSLNEQGASIYISVTKTQNNAPRDTIIYQNKTNTVIGTRTTIAITISLGKMVSVPDLVAPEGTVYGQAITREMATAACEAVGLIPIFVPEKKSGRLPGEIWHQSLDPGKEVYEGTQITLKYTPADVTVTLPDFRGMSEEDIVAAEYLKKLTITFVRADFPVEGYPGLVYEQSIRSGETVTAGTTITLMVSPLPEPEPTPEPTPEPTPEPSPEITPTAPEP
;
A
#
# COMPACT_ATOMS: atom_id res chain seq x y z
N MET A 1 23.46 10.99 0.34
CA MET A 1 23.73 9.85 1.25
C MET A 1 23.05 8.64 0.63
N ASP A 2 23.60 8.04 -0.43
CA ASP A 2 24.99 7.55 -0.61
C ASP A 2 25.29 6.47 0.45
N ASP A 3 25.88 5.32 0.13
CA ASP A 3 26.18 4.72 -1.18
C ASP A 3 26.55 3.25 -0.94
N LYS A 4 26.20 2.35 -1.87
CA LYS A 4 26.77 0.99 -2.12
C LYS A 4 25.76 0.06 -2.79
N ASN A 5 25.64 0.15 -4.11
CA ASN A 5 25.05 -0.92 -4.91
C ASN A 5 26.19 -1.85 -5.40
N PRO A 6 26.23 -3.14 -4.99
CA PRO A 6 27.34 -4.05 -5.32
C PRO A 6 27.42 -4.46 -6.80
N PHE A 7 26.51 -3.97 -7.65
CA PHE A 7 26.43 -4.34 -9.07
C PHE A 7 27.53 -3.73 -9.96
N LEU A 8 28.27 -2.72 -9.49
CA LEU A 8 29.31 -2.03 -10.28
C LEU A 8 30.73 -2.62 -10.11
N ASP A 9 31.00 -3.38 -9.05
CA ASP A 9 32.30 -4.04 -8.82
C ASP A 9 32.49 -5.32 -9.64
N SER A 10 31.39 -5.98 -10.05
CA SER A 10 31.43 -7.20 -10.86
C SER A 10 31.88 -6.95 -12.32
N TYR A 11 31.66 -5.73 -12.84
CA TYR A 11 31.96 -5.39 -14.23
C TYR A 11 33.42 -4.97 -14.47
N LYS A 12 34.13 -4.49 -13.44
CA LYS A 12 35.55 -4.06 -13.55
C LYS A 12 36.58 -5.14 -13.24
N LYS A 13 36.17 -6.31 -12.71
CA LYS A 13 37.10 -7.38 -12.30
C LYS A 13 37.41 -8.44 -13.39
N LYS A 14 37.03 -8.18 -14.64
CA LYS A 14 37.21 -9.11 -15.78
C LYS A 14 38.06 -8.58 -16.95
N LEU A 15 38.69 -7.41 -16.81
CA LEU A 15 39.39 -6.74 -17.91
C LEU A 15 40.90 -6.48 -17.70
N ASP A 16 41.44 -6.63 -16.48
CA ASP A 16 42.87 -6.49 -16.20
C ASP A 16 43.39 -7.64 -15.31
N ASN A 17 43.84 -8.71 -15.96
CA ASN A 17 44.94 -9.63 -15.59
C ASN A 17 44.71 -11.04 -16.14
N GLN A 18 45.31 -11.36 -17.29
CA GLN A 18 46.39 -12.36 -17.31
C GLN A 18 47.22 -12.25 -18.60
N ASN A 19 48.53 -12.13 -18.42
CA ASN A 19 49.50 -12.15 -19.51
C ASN A 19 49.72 -13.58 -20.05
N GLU A 20 50.19 -13.60 -21.30
CA GLU A 20 50.92 -14.66 -22.04
C GLU A 20 51.89 -15.57 -21.23
N PRO A 21 52.44 -16.66 -21.84
CA PRO A 21 51.99 -17.41 -23.04
C PRO A 21 52.13 -18.96 -22.94
N ALA A 22 51.32 -19.73 -23.69
CA ALA A 22 51.71 -21.00 -24.35
C ALA A 22 50.57 -21.59 -25.23
N GLN A 23 50.98 -22.24 -26.33
CA GLN A 23 50.25 -22.71 -27.52
C GLN A 23 49.21 -23.87 -27.36
N PRO A 24 48.41 -24.20 -28.41
CA PRO A 24 47.13 -24.92 -28.32
C PRO A 24 47.25 -26.46 -28.50
N PRO A 25 46.14 -27.24 -28.45
CA PRO A 25 45.47 -27.62 -29.71
C PRO A 25 43.93 -27.83 -29.61
N GLN A 26 43.31 -28.18 -30.75
CA GLN A 26 41.93 -28.66 -30.86
C GLN A 26 41.92 -30.03 -31.58
N ALA A 27 41.03 -30.94 -31.16
CA ALA A 27 40.60 -32.19 -31.80
C ALA A 27 41.60 -33.36 -31.99
N ASP A 28 41.23 -34.54 -31.46
CA ASP A 28 41.63 -35.92 -31.84
C ASP A 28 40.53 -36.86 -31.25
N ALA A 29 40.00 -37.91 -31.90
CA ALA A 29 40.58 -39.05 -32.65
C ALA A 29 41.30 -40.07 -31.74
N PRO A 30 40.91 -41.37 -31.80
CA PRO A 30 41.78 -42.39 -32.40
C PRO A 30 41.00 -43.62 -32.98
N ALA A 31 41.60 -44.73 -33.41
CA ALA A 31 42.74 -44.99 -34.30
C ALA A 31 42.91 -46.53 -34.48
N GLY A 32 43.57 -46.96 -35.56
CA GLY A 32 44.16 -48.31 -35.66
C GLY A 32 44.41 -48.80 -37.10
N LEU A 33 45.61 -49.19 -37.53
CA LEU A 33 46.97 -49.06 -36.94
C LEU A 33 48.05 -49.36 -38.05
N SER A 34 49.35 -49.21 -37.70
CA SER A 34 50.58 -49.69 -38.38
C SER A 34 51.13 -49.03 -39.67
N GLU A 35 51.85 -47.91 -39.53
CA GLU A 35 53.33 -47.74 -39.64
C GLU A 35 54.23 -48.66 -40.53
N PRO A 36 55.51 -48.28 -40.87
CA PRO A 36 56.10 -46.92 -40.97
C PRO A 36 57.24 -46.66 -42.04
N SER A 37 57.40 -45.38 -42.45
CA SER A 37 58.71 -44.68 -42.67
C SER A 37 59.71 -45.18 -43.76
N LYS A 38 60.74 -44.47 -44.27
CA LYS A 38 61.44 -43.16 -44.10
C LYS A 38 62.40 -43.02 -45.34
N ALA A 39 62.95 -41.91 -45.81
CA ALA A 39 62.67 -40.45 -45.83
C ALA A 39 63.76 -39.76 -46.72
N LEU A 40 63.82 -38.41 -46.76
CA LEU A 40 64.81 -37.53 -47.46
C LEU A 40 64.65 -37.40 -48.99
N ARG A 41 64.97 -36.29 -49.66
CA ARG A 41 64.95 -34.82 -49.44
C ARG A 41 65.68 -34.21 -50.66
N PHE A 42 65.14 -33.11 -51.20
CA PHE A 42 65.84 -32.02 -51.90
C PHE A 42 66.33 -32.14 -53.38
N GLU A 43 65.71 -31.27 -54.19
CA GLU A 43 66.29 -30.29 -55.14
C GLU A 43 66.83 -30.64 -56.56
N GLU A 44 66.43 -29.74 -57.45
CA GLU A 44 67.05 -29.19 -58.68
C GLU A 44 67.32 -30.03 -59.95
N LYS A 45 66.73 -29.53 -61.04
CA LYS A 45 67.14 -29.65 -62.46
C LYS A 45 68.45 -28.84 -62.66
N PRO A 46 69.34 -29.08 -63.67
CA PRO A 46 68.92 -29.13 -65.08
C PRO A 46 69.81 -29.87 -66.15
N SER A 47 69.26 -29.90 -67.37
CA SER A 47 69.92 -29.72 -68.69
C SER A 47 71.07 -30.64 -69.22
N PHE A 48 70.74 -31.33 -70.33
CA PHE A 48 71.47 -31.40 -71.63
C PHE A 48 72.69 -32.32 -71.90
N PHE A 49 72.75 -32.73 -73.19
CA PHE A 49 73.84 -33.31 -74.01
C PHE A 49 74.14 -34.84 -74.05
N ALA A 50 74.45 -35.29 -75.27
CA ALA A 50 74.98 -36.59 -75.72
C ALA A 50 76.38 -36.35 -76.39
N PRO A 51 77.11 -37.30 -77.05
CA PRO A 51 76.87 -38.73 -77.33
C PRO A 51 78.07 -39.70 -76.96
N PRO A 52 78.79 -40.45 -77.85
CA PRO A 52 78.99 -41.93 -77.78
C PRO A 52 80.51 -42.32 -77.60
N PRO A 53 81.17 -43.41 -78.13
CA PRO A 53 80.77 -44.71 -78.75
C PRO A 53 81.64 -45.97 -78.33
N ILE A 54 81.56 -47.09 -79.10
CA ILE A 54 82.58 -48.16 -79.40
C ILE A 54 82.55 -49.54 -78.67
N ALA A 55 82.75 -50.59 -79.50
CA ALA A 55 82.84 -52.06 -79.28
C ALA A 55 84.20 -52.56 -78.67
N PRO A 56 84.69 -53.84 -78.70
CA PRO A 56 84.64 -54.86 -79.78
C PRO A 56 84.71 -56.39 -79.38
N SER A 57 85.10 -57.25 -80.36
CA SER A 57 85.56 -58.67 -80.31
C SER A 57 84.49 -59.77 -80.59
N SER A 58 84.76 -60.89 -81.32
CA SER A 58 85.91 -61.28 -82.16
C SER A 58 85.55 -62.29 -83.30
N ARG A 59 86.49 -62.50 -84.24
CA ARG A 59 86.49 -63.31 -85.50
C ARG A 59 86.69 -64.85 -85.27
N PRO A 60 86.73 -65.79 -86.27
CA PRO A 60 87.06 -65.65 -87.71
C PRO A 60 86.26 -66.51 -88.76
N THR A 61 86.82 -66.60 -89.98
CA THR A 61 86.35 -67.15 -91.29
C THR A 61 86.26 -68.71 -91.39
N ARG A 62 85.80 -69.42 -92.47
CA ARG A 62 85.78 -69.15 -93.93
C ARG A 62 84.88 -70.15 -94.75
N SER A 63 84.26 -69.65 -95.84
CA SER A 63 83.95 -70.34 -97.13
C SER A 63 82.64 -71.16 -97.41
N LYS A 64 81.88 -70.66 -98.40
CA LYS A 64 81.24 -71.31 -99.60
C LYS A 64 79.80 -71.93 -99.60
N VAL A 65 78.92 -71.23 -100.36
CA VAL A 65 77.93 -71.70 -101.39
C VAL A 65 76.42 -71.91 -101.02
N VAL A 66 75.58 -70.90 -101.38
CA VAL A 66 74.26 -70.90 -102.12
C VAL A 66 73.05 -71.72 -101.56
N PRO A 67 71.74 -71.32 -101.74
CA PRO A 67 71.12 -70.15 -102.41
C PRO A 67 70.24 -69.23 -101.51
N VAL A 68 69.81 -68.07 -102.05
CA VAL A 68 69.22 -66.92 -101.30
C VAL A 68 67.71 -66.66 -101.56
N ILE A 69 67.04 -67.44 -102.42
CA ILE A 69 65.73 -67.06 -102.99
C ILE A 69 64.55 -67.08 -101.99
N VAL A 70 64.58 -67.91 -100.95
CA VAL A 70 63.43 -68.10 -100.03
C VAL A 70 63.23 -66.92 -99.06
N VAL A 71 64.30 -66.28 -98.60
CA VAL A 71 64.23 -65.23 -97.55
C VAL A 71 63.58 -63.95 -98.06
N LEU A 72 63.81 -63.56 -99.32
CA LEU A 72 63.20 -62.37 -99.91
C LEU A 72 61.70 -62.55 -100.19
N VAL A 73 61.26 -63.76 -100.52
CA VAL A 73 59.82 -64.07 -100.68
C VAL A 73 59.12 -64.02 -99.32
N ILE A 74 59.74 -64.54 -98.26
CA ILE A 74 59.18 -64.45 -96.90
C ILE A 74 59.15 -63.00 -96.41
N LEU A 75 60.20 -62.20 -96.62
CA LEU A 75 60.18 -60.76 -96.29
C LEU A 75 59.15 -59.98 -97.09
N GLY A 76 58.98 -60.27 -98.38
CA GLY A 76 57.93 -59.67 -99.22
C GLY A 76 56.52 -60.07 -98.78
N LEU A 77 56.30 -61.34 -98.42
CA LEU A 77 55.03 -61.81 -97.87
C LEU A 77 54.76 -61.29 -96.46
N VAL A 78 55.77 -61.15 -95.60
CA VAL A 78 55.63 -60.52 -94.28
C VAL A 78 55.39 -59.02 -94.40
N ALA A 79 56.02 -58.33 -95.34
CA ALA A 79 55.73 -56.91 -95.63
C ALA A 79 54.32 -56.72 -96.23
N ALA A 80 53.91 -57.57 -97.17
CA ALA A 80 52.55 -57.54 -97.74
C ALA A 80 51.47 -57.96 -96.72
N PHE A 81 51.77 -58.95 -95.86
CA PHE A 81 50.91 -59.34 -94.75
C PHE A 81 50.85 -58.27 -93.68
N LEU A 82 51.94 -57.57 -93.37
CA LEU A 82 51.94 -56.39 -92.51
C LEU A 82 51.10 -55.26 -93.13
N ILE A 83 51.29 -54.93 -94.41
CA ILE A 83 50.46 -53.91 -95.11
C ILE A 83 48.97 -54.30 -95.08
N TRP A 84 48.65 -55.59 -95.26
CA TRP A 84 47.28 -56.12 -95.15
C TRP A 84 46.73 -56.14 -93.71
N LEU A 85 47.59 -56.36 -92.71
CA LEU A 85 47.23 -56.36 -91.28
C LEU A 85 47.04 -54.93 -90.75
N LEU A 86 47.89 -53.99 -91.17
CA LEU A 86 47.81 -52.56 -90.83
C LEU A 86 46.66 -51.82 -91.53
N GLY A 87 46.09 -52.40 -92.60
CA GLY A 87 44.98 -51.82 -93.37
C GLY A 87 43.57 -52.19 -92.91
N ARG A 88 43.40 -52.84 -91.75
CA ARG A 88 42.07 -53.18 -91.21
C ARG A 88 41.50 -51.98 -90.45
N GLY A 89 40.37 -51.43 -90.93
CA GLY A 89 39.60 -50.41 -90.21
C GLY A 89 38.98 -50.92 -88.92
N THR A 90 38.52 -50.00 -88.06
CA THR A 90 37.80 -50.34 -86.83
C THR A 90 36.30 -50.57 -87.11
N THR A 91 35.62 -51.26 -86.21
CA THR A 91 34.16 -51.47 -86.25
C THR A 91 33.46 -50.41 -85.41
N ALA A 92 32.51 -49.68 -85.99
CA ALA A 92 31.67 -48.73 -85.28
C ALA A 92 30.87 -49.43 -84.18
N VAL A 93 31.01 -48.96 -82.94
CA VAL A 93 30.16 -49.34 -81.80
C VAL A 93 28.88 -48.49 -81.84
N ASP A 94 27.84 -48.85 -81.11
CA ASP A 94 26.72 -47.94 -80.84
C ASP A 94 27.11 -46.97 -79.72
N LEU A 95 27.25 -45.71 -80.08
CA LEU A 95 27.67 -44.61 -79.20
C LEU A 95 26.47 -43.78 -78.74
N THR A 96 25.25 -44.11 -79.16
CA THR A 96 24.03 -43.38 -78.79
C THR A 96 23.83 -43.43 -77.26
N GLY A 97 23.56 -42.28 -76.64
CA GLY A 97 23.47 -42.13 -75.19
C GLY A 97 24.80 -42.13 -74.43
N TRP A 98 25.94 -42.36 -75.07
CA TRP A 98 27.25 -42.24 -74.41
C TRP A 98 27.60 -40.77 -74.18
N ALA A 99 28.37 -40.48 -73.13
CA ALA A 99 28.95 -39.17 -72.92
C ALA A 99 30.00 -38.86 -73.99
N LEU A 100 30.06 -37.60 -74.46
CA LEU A 100 31.03 -37.15 -75.45
C LEU A 100 32.49 -37.42 -75.02
N THR A 101 32.79 -37.38 -73.73
CA THR A 101 34.11 -37.73 -73.17
C THR A 101 34.51 -39.17 -73.46
N ASP A 102 33.57 -40.10 -73.32
CA ASP A 102 33.80 -41.53 -73.46
C ASP A 102 33.91 -41.90 -74.95
N VAL A 103 33.16 -41.20 -75.79
CA VAL A 103 33.23 -41.30 -77.25
C VAL A 103 34.53 -40.70 -77.80
N GLN A 104 35.02 -39.60 -77.23
CA GLN A 104 36.35 -39.06 -77.53
C GLN A 104 37.47 -40.04 -77.16
N LEU A 105 37.37 -40.70 -75.99
CA LEU A 105 38.32 -41.72 -75.57
C LEU A 105 38.29 -42.93 -76.53
N TRP A 106 37.10 -43.47 -76.81
CA TRP A 106 36.91 -44.57 -77.75
C TRP A 106 37.48 -44.26 -79.15
N ALA A 107 37.22 -43.05 -79.68
CA ALA A 107 37.71 -42.64 -80.97
C ALA A 107 39.25 -42.48 -81.00
N GLY A 108 39.83 -41.97 -79.91
CA GLY A 108 41.28 -41.88 -79.75
C GLY A 108 41.98 -43.25 -79.69
N GLU A 109 41.40 -44.22 -78.98
CA GLU A 109 41.92 -45.60 -78.92
C GLU A 109 41.83 -46.33 -80.26
N ASN A 110 40.84 -45.98 -81.08
CA ASN A 110 40.55 -46.62 -82.37
C ASN A 110 41.11 -45.88 -83.60
N ASP A 111 41.83 -44.77 -83.40
CA ASP A 111 42.41 -43.92 -84.46
C ASP A 111 41.33 -43.42 -85.45
N VAL A 112 40.23 -42.89 -84.90
CA VAL A 112 39.09 -42.30 -85.62
C VAL A 112 38.98 -40.82 -85.31
N ASN A 113 38.78 -39.98 -86.33
CA ASN A 113 38.56 -38.55 -86.17
C ASN A 113 37.07 -38.27 -85.94
N LEU A 114 36.72 -37.58 -84.85
CA LEU A 114 35.34 -37.17 -84.60
C LEU A 114 35.03 -35.84 -85.26
N GLN A 115 33.92 -35.77 -86.00
CA GLN A 115 33.30 -34.53 -86.43
C GLN A 115 32.02 -34.31 -85.62
N VAL A 116 32.14 -33.51 -84.56
CA VAL A 116 31.03 -33.18 -83.65
C VAL A 116 30.12 -32.13 -84.30
N THR A 117 28.82 -32.35 -84.20
CA THR A 117 27.77 -31.38 -84.46
C THR A 117 26.84 -31.34 -83.26
N GLU A 118 26.27 -30.19 -82.92
CA GLU A 118 25.48 -29.97 -81.70
C GLU A 118 24.03 -29.66 -82.07
N GLU A 119 23.08 -30.23 -81.33
CA GLU A 119 21.63 -30.05 -81.53
C GLU A 119 20.91 -30.15 -80.17
N TYR A 120 19.83 -29.40 -79.97
CA TYR A 120 18.99 -29.56 -78.78
C TYR A 120 18.19 -30.86 -78.86
N ASN A 121 18.03 -31.53 -77.72
CA ASN A 121 17.30 -32.80 -77.66
C ASN A 121 16.70 -33.00 -76.27
N ASP A 122 15.42 -33.38 -76.21
CA ASP A 122 14.68 -33.58 -74.96
C ASP A 122 14.75 -35.04 -74.43
N GLU A 123 15.37 -35.97 -75.17
CA GLU A 123 15.52 -37.40 -74.81
C GLU A 123 16.93 -37.72 -74.23
N PHE A 124 17.97 -37.02 -74.69
CA PHE A 124 19.37 -37.22 -74.29
C PHE A 124 19.90 -36.03 -73.48
N GLU A 125 20.56 -36.28 -72.36
CA GLU A 125 21.14 -35.23 -71.51
C GLU A 125 22.24 -34.43 -72.24
N ALA A 126 22.48 -33.19 -71.80
CA ALA A 126 23.52 -32.34 -72.36
C ALA A 126 24.90 -33.03 -72.31
N GLY A 127 25.55 -33.15 -73.48
CA GLY A 127 26.82 -33.85 -73.65
C GLY A 127 26.72 -35.32 -74.05
N GLN A 128 25.52 -35.91 -74.13
CA GLN A 128 25.32 -37.27 -74.65
C GLN A 128 25.20 -37.30 -76.18
N ILE A 129 25.54 -38.42 -76.84
CA ILE A 129 25.38 -38.57 -78.29
C ILE A 129 23.93 -38.90 -78.66
N ILE A 130 23.31 -38.05 -79.49
CA ILE A 130 21.99 -38.26 -80.08
C ILE A 130 22.04 -39.31 -81.21
N SER A 131 23.05 -39.22 -82.07
CA SER A 131 23.19 -40.12 -83.23
C SER A 131 24.58 -40.08 -83.86
N GLN A 132 24.89 -41.11 -84.64
CA GLN A 132 26.13 -41.28 -85.41
C GLN A 132 25.83 -41.56 -86.89
N ASP A 133 26.68 -41.12 -87.81
CA ASP A 133 26.45 -41.31 -89.25
C ASP A 133 26.81 -42.72 -89.76
N VAL A 134 27.84 -43.36 -89.18
CA VAL A 134 28.16 -44.78 -89.43
C VAL A 134 27.36 -45.65 -88.47
N ARG A 135 26.47 -46.50 -89.01
CA ARG A 135 25.65 -47.42 -88.20
C ARG A 135 26.51 -48.41 -87.39
N PRO A 136 26.05 -48.85 -86.20
CA PRO A 136 26.74 -49.89 -85.41
C PRO A 136 27.03 -51.14 -86.24
N GLY A 137 28.24 -51.68 -86.09
CA GLY A 137 28.76 -52.80 -86.89
C GLY A 137 29.31 -52.41 -88.28
N GLY A 138 29.20 -51.15 -88.70
CA GLY A 138 29.86 -50.64 -89.91
C GLY A 138 31.38 -50.51 -89.75
N THR A 139 32.12 -50.50 -90.86
CA THR A 139 33.58 -50.33 -90.86
C THR A 139 33.96 -48.86 -91.02
N ILE A 140 34.82 -48.35 -90.14
CA ILE A 140 35.44 -47.03 -90.26
C ILE A 140 36.91 -47.23 -90.64
N GLU A 141 37.36 -46.61 -91.72
CA GLU A 141 38.77 -46.65 -92.12
C GLU A 141 39.66 -45.96 -91.09
N LYS A 142 40.90 -46.44 -90.93
CA LYS A 142 41.84 -45.90 -89.95
C LYS A 142 42.24 -44.46 -90.32
N GLY A 143 42.06 -43.51 -89.41
CA GLY A 143 42.15 -42.07 -89.66
C GLY A 143 40.91 -41.45 -90.33
N GLY A 144 39.85 -42.23 -90.57
CA GLY A 144 38.59 -41.78 -91.14
C GLY A 144 37.78 -40.88 -90.18
N PHE A 145 36.73 -40.25 -90.70
CA PHE A 145 35.85 -39.36 -89.94
C PHE A 145 34.55 -40.08 -89.55
N LEU A 146 34.14 -39.93 -88.29
CA LEU A 146 32.82 -40.30 -87.78
C LEU A 146 32.08 -39.02 -87.39
N LYS A 147 30.91 -38.76 -87.97
CA LYS A 147 30.07 -37.63 -87.55
C LYS A 147 29.15 -38.07 -86.43
N ILE A 148 29.16 -37.30 -85.36
CA ILE A 148 28.28 -37.50 -84.21
C ILE A 148 27.48 -36.23 -83.93
N LYS A 149 26.21 -36.41 -83.58
CA LYS A 149 25.36 -35.35 -83.03
C LYS A 149 25.39 -35.45 -81.51
N VAL A 150 25.75 -34.37 -80.84
CA VAL A 150 25.77 -34.25 -79.37
C VAL A 150 24.57 -33.41 -78.93
N SER A 151 23.92 -33.84 -77.86
CA SER A 151 22.84 -33.11 -77.22
C SER A 151 23.36 -31.87 -76.51
N LEU A 152 22.74 -30.73 -76.78
CA LEU A 152 22.87 -29.51 -75.97
C LEU A 152 21.96 -29.55 -74.72
N GLY A 153 21.24 -30.65 -74.52
CA GLY A 153 20.15 -30.79 -73.56
C GLY A 153 18.85 -30.20 -74.11
N HIS A 154 17.89 -30.00 -73.21
CA HIS A 154 16.58 -29.42 -73.50
C HIS A 154 16.71 -28.03 -74.15
N ASP A 155 15.93 -27.75 -75.19
CA ASP A 155 15.82 -26.37 -75.69
C ASP A 155 15.05 -25.55 -74.65
N LEU A 156 15.74 -24.60 -74.02
CA LEU A 156 15.19 -23.75 -72.97
C LEU A 156 14.40 -22.54 -73.51
N ASN A 157 14.34 -22.36 -74.84
CA ASN A 157 13.58 -21.28 -75.49
C ASN A 157 12.16 -21.68 -75.87
N VAL A 158 11.80 -22.96 -75.73
CA VAL A 158 10.43 -23.46 -75.93
C VAL A 158 9.46 -22.71 -75.02
N THR A 159 8.37 -22.19 -75.60
CA THR A 159 7.24 -21.62 -74.86
C THR A 159 6.21 -22.69 -74.53
N LEU A 160 5.61 -22.55 -73.34
CA LEU A 160 4.66 -23.48 -72.76
C LEU A 160 3.52 -22.67 -72.12
N PRO A 161 2.28 -23.19 -72.06
CA PRO A 161 1.20 -22.51 -71.37
C PRO A 161 1.52 -22.40 -69.87
N LEU A 162 1.34 -21.21 -69.30
CA LEU A 162 1.46 -20.97 -67.87
C LEU A 162 0.17 -21.50 -67.18
N PRO A 163 0.25 -22.51 -66.30
CA PRO A 163 -0.91 -22.95 -65.53
C PRO A 163 -1.26 -21.92 -64.46
N ASP A 164 -2.47 -22.01 -63.89
CA ASP A 164 -2.84 -21.18 -62.73
C ASP A 164 -2.12 -21.68 -61.48
N LEU A 165 -0.93 -21.12 -61.25
CA LEU A 165 -0.09 -21.45 -60.10
C LEU A 165 -0.74 -21.11 -58.75
N LEU A 166 -1.81 -20.30 -58.67
CA LEU A 166 -2.51 -20.02 -57.42
C LEU A 166 -3.45 -21.16 -57.00
N GLU A 167 -4.01 -21.91 -57.95
CA GLU A 167 -4.87 -23.06 -57.67
C GLU A 167 -4.09 -24.35 -57.38
N MET A 168 -2.78 -24.35 -57.59
CA MET A 168 -1.90 -25.50 -57.44
C MET A 168 -1.33 -25.65 -56.02
N THR A 169 -1.06 -26.90 -55.64
CA THR A 169 -0.26 -27.25 -54.46
C THR A 169 1.23 -27.20 -54.76
N MET A 170 2.07 -27.13 -53.72
CA MET A 170 3.53 -27.22 -53.83
C MET A 170 3.98 -28.41 -54.70
N GLN A 171 3.38 -29.59 -54.48
CA GLN A 171 3.74 -30.82 -55.20
C GLN A 171 3.36 -30.75 -56.68
N GLU A 172 2.22 -30.14 -57.01
CA GLU A 172 1.80 -29.94 -58.40
C GLU A 172 2.68 -28.91 -59.12
N VAL A 173 3.12 -27.85 -58.43
CA VAL A 173 4.06 -26.86 -58.99
C VAL A 173 5.43 -27.51 -59.25
N GLU A 174 5.93 -28.34 -58.34
CA GLU A 174 7.18 -29.10 -58.52
C GLU A 174 7.06 -30.11 -59.68
N ALA A 175 5.95 -30.86 -59.75
CA ALA A 175 5.69 -31.81 -60.82
C ALA A 175 5.60 -31.13 -62.18
N TRP A 176 4.81 -30.07 -62.30
CA TRP A 176 4.71 -29.27 -63.52
C TRP A 176 6.08 -28.72 -63.94
N ALA A 177 6.86 -28.17 -63.00
CA ALA A 177 8.19 -27.65 -63.29
C ALA A 177 9.14 -28.74 -63.81
N ALA A 178 9.09 -29.93 -63.23
CA ALA A 178 9.90 -31.07 -63.66
C ALA A 178 9.49 -31.62 -65.04
N GLU A 179 8.18 -31.88 -65.25
CA GLU A 179 7.64 -32.39 -66.51
C GLU A 179 7.89 -31.46 -67.70
N ASN A 180 7.96 -30.15 -67.44
CA ASN A 180 8.15 -29.13 -68.46
C ASN A 180 9.61 -28.66 -68.60
N TYR A 181 10.55 -29.24 -67.84
CA TYR A 181 11.97 -28.87 -67.81
C TYR A 181 12.21 -27.40 -67.42
N MET A 182 11.37 -26.86 -66.52
CA MET A 182 11.45 -25.49 -65.99
C MET A 182 12.59 -25.35 -64.98
N THR A 183 13.82 -25.14 -65.46
CA THR A 183 15.05 -25.16 -64.65
C THR A 183 15.21 -24.07 -63.58
N LYS A 184 14.28 -23.09 -63.50
CA LYS A 184 14.40 -21.90 -62.61
C LYS A 184 13.17 -21.60 -61.75
N VAL A 185 12.40 -22.63 -61.38
CA VAL A 185 11.34 -22.48 -60.36
C VAL A 185 11.98 -22.51 -58.97
N ARG A 186 11.64 -21.55 -58.12
CA ARG A 186 12.09 -21.44 -56.72
C ARG A 186 10.87 -21.36 -55.81
N ILE A 187 10.71 -22.35 -54.95
CA ILE A 187 9.62 -22.42 -53.99
C ILE A 187 10.13 -22.01 -52.59
N THR A 188 9.42 -21.09 -51.94
CA THR A 188 9.64 -20.69 -50.54
C THR A 188 8.33 -20.81 -49.76
N THR A 189 8.37 -20.67 -48.43
CA THR A 189 7.22 -20.97 -47.55
C THR A 189 7.00 -19.93 -46.46
N GLU A 190 5.78 -19.39 -46.37
CA GLU A 190 5.34 -18.36 -45.41
C GLU A 190 4.06 -18.81 -44.68
N TYR A 191 3.75 -18.22 -43.52
CA TYR A 191 2.46 -18.43 -42.85
C TYR A 191 1.35 -17.60 -43.51
N SER A 192 0.12 -18.10 -43.47
CA SER A 192 -1.07 -17.41 -43.96
C SER A 192 -2.32 -17.91 -43.26
N ASP A 193 -3.09 -16.99 -42.67
CA ASP A 193 -4.37 -17.30 -42.02
C ASP A 193 -5.52 -17.53 -43.02
N THR A 194 -5.29 -17.22 -44.30
CA THR A 194 -6.32 -17.26 -45.36
C THR A 194 -6.09 -18.35 -46.41
N VAL A 195 -4.86 -18.86 -46.55
CA VAL A 195 -4.48 -19.87 -47.55
C VAL A 195 -4.12 -21.19 -46.85
N VAL A 196 -4.72 -22.29 -47.30
CA VAL A 196 -4.52 -23.62 -46.69
C VAL A 196 -3.06 -24.07 -46.84
N SER A 197 -2.53 -24.72 -45.80
CA SER A 197 -1.17 -25.28 -45.80
C SER A 197 -0.93 -26.16 -47.03
N GLY A 198 0.16 -25.91 -47.76
CA GLY A 198 0.53 -26.61 -48.99
C GLY A 198 0.04 -25.97 -50.30
N GLN A 199 -0.85 -24.96 -50.27
CA GLN A 199 -1.26 -24.19 -51.44
C GLN A 199 -0.40 -22.93 -51.65
N VAL A 200 -0.34 -22.44 -52.88
CA VAL A 200 0.38 -21.21 -53.23
C VAL A 200 -0.34 -19.97 -52.70
N ILE A 201 0.37 -19.13 -51.96
CA ILE A 201 -0.11 -17.81 -51.51
C ILE A 201 -0.04 -16.80 -52.66
N ARG A 202 1.11 -16.78 -53.35
CA ARG A 202 1.42 -15.89 -54.47
C ARG A 202 2.62 -16.40 -55.25
N TYR A 203 2.76 -15.97 -56.49
CA TYR A 203 3.97 -16.18 -57.29
C TYR A 203 4.41 -14.87 -57.96
N GLU A 204 5.68 -14.81 -58.35
CA GLU A 204 6.30 -13.67 -59.03
C GLU A 204 7.14 -14.18 -60.22
N ILE A 205 6.86 -13.62 -61.40
CA ILE A 205 7.59 -13.85 -62.64
C ILE A 205 8.23 -12.52 -63.02
N ASN A 206 9.56 -12.49 -63.06
CA ASN A 206 10.32 -11.27 -63.34
C ASN A 206 10.50 -11.02 -64.85
N ASP A 207 9.39 -11.09 -65.59
CA ASP A 207 9.29 -10.88 -67.04
C ASP A 207 7.88 -10.33 -67.33
N ASP A 208 7.78 -9.05 -67.70
CA ASP A 208 6.52 -8.35 -67.95
C ASP A 208 5.89 -8.68 -69.32
N THR A 209 6.56 -9.53 -70.11
CA THR A 209 6.04 -10.04 -71.38
C THR A 209 5.32 -11.39 -71.26
N VAL A 210 5.39 -12.03 -70.08
CA VAL A 210 4.68 -13.28 -69.79
C VAL A 210 3.24 -13.00 -69.40
N VAL A 211 2.30 -13.57 -70.15
CA VAL A 211 0.85 -13.53 -69.86
C VAL A 211 0.32 -14.97 -69.78
N ASP A 212 0.10 -15.60 -70.94
CA ASP A 212 -0.44 -16.96 -71.03
C ASP A 212 0.64 -18.02 -71.37
N GLU A 213 1.80 -17.59 -71.89
CA GLU A 213 2.91 -18.45 -72.28
C GLU A 213 4.21 -18.05 -71.57
N ILE A 214 4.96 -19.05 -71.10
CA ILE A 214 6.24 -18.90 -70.40
C ILE A 214 7.33 -19.78 -71.04
N LYS A 215 8.59 -19.32 -71.01
CA LYS A 215 9.74 -20.11 -71.49
C LYS A 215 10.33 -20.96 -70.38
N ARG A 216 10.86 -22.14 -70.75
CA ARG A 216 11.59 -23.04 -69.83
C ARG A 216 12.75 -22.37 -69.05
N ASN A 217 13.32 -21.29 -69.58
CA ASN A 217 14.41 -20.50 -68.97
C ASN A 217 13.95 -19.35 -68.04
N THR A 218 12.64 -19.06 -67.96
CA THR A 218 12.10 -17.93 -67.19
C THR A 218 12.10 -18.27 -65.69
N PRO A 219 12.67 -17.41 -64.81
CA PRO A 219 12.62 -17.62 -63.37
C PRO A 219 11.21 -17.39 -62.80
N ILE A 220 10.75 -18.31 -61.97
CA ILE A 220 9.49 -18.19 -61.23
C ILE A 220 9.78 -18.32 -59.73
N TYR A 221 9.29 -17.38 -58.94
CA TYR A 221 9.33 -17.44 -57.47
C TYR A 221 7.93 -17.75 -56.96
N VAL A 222 7.76 -18.84 -56.22
CA VAL A 222 6.46 -19.31 -55.72
C VAL A 222 6.51 -19.35 -54.20
N ILE A 223 5.56 -18.69 -53.53
CA ILE A 223 5.45 -18.68 -52.07
C ILE A 223 4.26 -19.55 -51.67
N VAL A 224 4.52 -20.60 -50.90
CA VAL A 224 3.53 -21.60 -50.44
C VAL A 224 3.16 -21.36 -48.97
N SER A 225 1.90 -21.59 -48.63
CA SER A 225 1.39 -21.48 -47.25
C SER A 225 1.84 -22.62 -46.36
N LYS A 226 2.27 -22.28 -45.14
CA LYS A 226 2.43 -23.20 -44.01
C LYS A 226 1.13 -23.40 -43.21
N GLY A 227 0.06 -22.68 -43.56
CA GLY A 227 -1.14 -22.49 -42.73
C GLY A 227 -0.99 -21.27 -41.80
N PRO A 228 -1.95 -21.06 -40.87
CA PRO A 228 -1.87 -19.98 -39.89
C PRO A 228 -0.66 -20.14 -38.98
N GLU A 229 -0.13 -19.02 -38.47
CA GLU A 229 1.02 -19.06 -37.55
C GLU A 229 0.61 -19.67 -36.20
N PRO A 230 1.33 -20.68 -35.67
CA PRO A 230 0.99 -21.28 -34.38
C PRO A 230 1.17 -20.27 -33.24
N GLN A 231 0.07 -19.89 -32.58
CA GLN A 231 0.13 -19.10 -31.36
C GLN A 231 0.69 -19.95 -30.21
N THR A 232 1.97 -19.80 -29.93
CA THR A 232 2.59 -20.34 -28.71
C THR A 232 2.15 -19.49 -27.53
N VAL A 233 1.13 -19.95 -26.80
CA VAL A 233 0.77 -19.38 -25.50
C VAL A 233 1.92 -19.70 -24.54
N GLU A 234 2.59 -18.67 -24.03
CA GLU A 234 3.60 -18.86 -22.99
C GLU A 234 2.89 -19.35 -21.72
N LYS A 235 3.27 -20.54 -21.24
CA LYS A 235 2.70 -21.14 -20.03
C LYS A 235 3.42 -20.64 -18.79
N VAL A 236 2.66 -20.56 -17.71
CA VAL A 236 3.10 -20.07 -16.41
C VAL A 236 3.34 -21.28 -15.50
N ALA A 237 4.58 -21.47 -15.04
CA ALA A 237 4.90 -22.49 -14.04
C ALA A 237 4.44 -22.02 -12.65
N LEU A 238 3.64 -22.84 -11.94
CA LEU A 238 3.06 -22.45 -10.66
C LEU A 238 4.05 -22.60 -9.48
N PRO A 239 4.14 -21.62 -8.57
CA PRO A 239 4.91 -21.77 -7.34
C PRO A 239 4.18 -22.67 -6.32
N ASN A 240 4.89 -23.06 -5.27
CA ASN A 240 4.26 -23.63 -4.08
C ASN A 240 3.59 -22.53 -3.26
N PHE A 241 2.31 -22.26 -3.51
CA PHE A 241 1.52 -21.26 -2.80
C PHE A 241 1.40 -21.54 -1.30
N ARG A 242 1.63 -22.78 -0.84
CA ARG A 242 1.65 -23.16 0.59
C ARG A 242 2.85 -22.56 1.35
N GLU A 243 3.90 -22.17 0.64
CA GLU A 243 5.08 -21.48 1.19
C GLU A 243 4.99 -19.94 1.05
N MET A 244 3.88 -19.43 0.50
CA MET A 244 3.65 -18.02 0.24
C MET A 244 2.51 -17.48 1.11
N SER A 245 2.49 -16.16 1.35
CA SER A 245 1.31 -15.50 1.92
C SER A 245 0.24 -15.32 0.85
N VAL A 246 -1.04 -15.31 1.26
CA VAL A 246 -2.19 -15.08 0.37
C VAL A 246 -2.01 -13.82 -0.51
N ALA A 247 -1.43 -12.75 0.04
CA ALA A 247 -1.16 -11.53 -0.71
C ALA A 247 -0.08 -11.70 -1.80
N GLN A 248 0.96 -12.52 -1.56
CA GLN A 248 1.96 -12.85 -2.58
C GLN A 248 1.38 -13.77 -3.65
N SER A 249 0.52 -14.73 -3.27
CA SER A 249 -0.20 -15.57 -4.22
C SER A 249 -1.10 -14.74 -5.15
N GLN A 250 -1.85 -13.80 -4.58
CA GLN A 250 -2.67 -12.82 -5.33
C GLN A 250 -1.86 -11.96 -6.28
N LEU A 251 -0.66 -11.50 -5.86
CA LEU A 251 0.23 -10.75 -6.73
C LEU A 251 0.76 -11.63 -7.87
N PHE A 252 1.25 -12.83 -7.58
CA PHE A 252 1.73 -13.78 -8.60
C PHE A 252 0.64 -14.09 -9.64
N ALA A 253 -0.57 -14.39 -9.20
CA ALA A 253 -1.68 -14.68 -10.11
C ALA A 253 -2.01 -13.49 -11.00
N LYS A 254 -2.07 -12.27 -10.44
CA LYS A 254 -2.32 -11.05 -11.19
C LYS A 254 -1.22 -10.76 -12.22
N ASP A 255 0.05 -10.96 -11.85
CA ASP A 255 1.19 -10.67 -12.72
C ASP A 255 1.34 -11.71 -13.86
N ASN A 256 0.58 -12.81 -13.82
CA ASN A 256 0.57 -13.90 -14.79
C ASN A 256 -0.83 -14.17 -15.39
N ASP A 257 -1.76 -13.22 -15.25
CA ASP A 257 -3.15 -13.30 -15.73
C ASP A 257 -3.94 -14.57 -15.29
N LEU A 258 -3.67 -15.09 -14.08
CA LEU A 258 -4.36 -16.25 -13.50
C LEU A 258 -5.53 -15.84 -12.58
N GLU A 259 -6.57 -16.67 -12.52
CA GLU A 259 -7.69 -16.46 -11.58
C GLU A 259 -7.45 -17.22 -10.26
N LEU A 260 -7.51 -16.53 -9.11
CA LEU A 260 -7.48 -17.18 -7.80
C LEU A 260 -8.85 -17.18 -7.12
N GLN A 261 -9.33 -18.37 -6.77
CA GLN A 261 -10.45 -18.54 -5.85
C GLN A 261 -9.93 -18.93 -4.46
N ILE A 262 -10.26 -18.13 -3.44
CA ILE A 262 -9.91 -18.46 -2.05
C ILE A 262 -11.11 -19.14 -1.38
N VAL A 263 -10.88 -20.33 -0.82
CA VAL A 263 -11.84 -21.06 0.01
C VAL A 263 -11.27 -21.15 1.43
N GLU A 264 -12.10 -20.93 2.44
CA GLU A 264 -11.66 -20.96 3.84
C GLU A 264 -12.11 -22.24 4.56
N GLN A 265 -11.20 -22.91 5.26
CA GLN A 265 -11.46 -24.13 6.03
C GLN A 265 -10.82 -24.07 7.42
N TYR A 266 -11.42 -24.69 8.44
CA TYR A 266 -10.78 -24.87 9.75
C TYR A 266 -9.72 -25.97 9.70
N ASP A 267 -8.57 -25.73 10.33
CA ASP A 267 -7.47 -26.67 10.46
C ASP A 267 -6.85 -26.56 11.86
N ASP A 268 -6.60 -27.69 12.51
CA ASP A 268 -6.15 -27.73 13.91
C ASP A 268 -4.63 -27.48 14.08
N PHE A 269 -3.86 -27.53 12.99
CA PHE A 269 -2.39 -27.41 12.99
C PHE A 269 -1.90 -26.15 12.25
N ALA A 270 -2.59 -25.73 11.19
CA ALA A 270 -2.21 -24.59 10.38
C ALA A 270 -2.73 -23.26 10.96
N PRO A 271 -1.87 -22.24 11.18
CA PRO A 271 -2.29 -20.92 11.64
C PRO A 271 -3.31 -20.26 10.71
N ASN A 272 -4.20 -19.44 11.28
CA ASN A 272 -5.15 -18.63 10.52
C ASN A 272 -4.44 -17.78 9.45
N GLY A 273 -4.98 -17.74 8.24
CA GLY A 273 -4.43 -17.02 7.09
C GLY A 273 -3.35 -17.79 6.31
N THR A 274 -2.97 -19.00 6.72
CA THR A 274 -2.00 -19.84 6.02
C THR A 274 -2.68 -20.65 4.90
N ILE A 275 -2.08 -20.74 3.73
CA ILE A 275 -2.57 -21.61 2.64
C ILE A 275 -2.24 -23.06 2.98
N ILE A 276 -3.27 -23.90 3.16
CA ILE A 276 -3.12 -25.30 3.53
C ILE A 276 -3.10 -26.23 2.32
N ASP A 277 -3.74 -25.84 1.22
CA ASP A 277 -3.90 -26.65 0.01
C ASP A 277 -4.05 -25.78 -1.25
N GLN A 278 -3.68 -26.33 -2.41
CA GLN A 278 -3.81 -25.70 -3.72
C GLN A 278 -4.30 -26.73 -4.76
N SER A 279 -5.26 -26.35 -5.60
CA SER A 279 -5.94 -27.29 -6.51
C SER A 279 -5.10 -27.83 -7.67
N ILE A 280 -4.01 -27.12 -8.03
CA ILE A 280 -3.06 -27.50 -9.08
C ILE A 280 -1.69 -27.64 -8.43
N ALA A 281 -0.89 -28.63 -8.85
CA ALA A 281 0.39 -28.92 -8.22
C ALA A 281 1.40 -27.77 -8.41
N PRO A 282 2.37 -27.58 -7.49
CA PRO A 282 3.52 -26.72 -7.76
C PRO A 282 4.33 -27.29 -8.93
N GLU A 283 5.05 -26.40 -9.62
CA GLU A 283 5.85 -26.66 -10.84
C GLU A 283 5.03 -27.03 -12.09
N GLU A 284 3.70 -27.16 -11.99
CA GLU A 284 2.82 -27.42 -13.13
C GLU A 284 2.66 -26.16 -14.01
N GLU A 285 2.68 -26.34 -15.34
CA GLU A 285 2.58 -25.27 -16.33
C GLU A 285 1.13 -25.06 -16.78
N VAL A 286 0.56 -23.90 -16.46
CA VAL A 286 -0.83 -23.53 -16.80
C VAL A 286 -0.89 -22.40 -17.82
N GLU A 287 -2.02 -22.31 -18.54
CA GLU A 287 -2.28 -21.22 -19.48
C GLU A 287 -2.85 -19.98 -18.75
N PRO A 288 -2.57 -18.76 -19.22
CA PRO A 288 -3.25 -17.54 -18.73
C PRO A 288 -4.78 -17.70 -18.72
N GLY A 289 -5.43 -17.17 -17.70
CA GLY A 289 -6.86 -17.34 -17.42
C GLY A 289 -7.23 -18.63 -16.67
N THR A 290 -6.26 -19.52 -16.37
CA THR A 290 -6.54 -20.72 -15.56
C THR A 290 -6.97 -20.35 -14.13
N GLN A 291 -8.04 -20.98 -13.66
CA GLN A 291 -8.54 -20.82 -12.29
C GLN A 291 -7.89 -21.80 -11.32
N ILE A 292 -7.31 -21.26 -10.25
CA ILE A 292 -6.65 -22.02 -9.17
C ILE A 292 -7.42 -21.75 -7.88
N VAL A 293 -7.86 -22.82 -7.22
CA VAL A 293 -8.46 -22.76 -5.89
C VAL A 293 -7.36 -22.91 -4.85
N LEU A 294 -7.28 -21.95 -3.93
CA LEU A 294 -6.42 -22.01 -2.74
C LEU A 294 -7.28 -22.18 -1.49
N THR A 295 -6.99 -23.21 -0.70
CA THR A 295 -7.65 -23.40 0.60
C THR A 295 -6.83 -22.72 1.69
N VAL A 296 -7.42 -21.78 2.41
CA VAL A 296 -6.80 -21.00 3.48
C VAL A 296 -7.35 -21.43 4.84
N SER A 297 -6.46 -21.62 5.81
CA SER A 297 -6.83 -21.97 7.18
C SER A 297 -7.53 -20.81 7.88
N LYS A 298 -8.67 -21.08 8.51
CA LYS A 298 -9.33 -20.23 9.51
C LYS A 298 -8.72 -20.41 10.92
N GLY A 299 -7.72 -21.27 11.05
CA GLY A 299 -7.18 -21.77 12.31
C GLY A 299 -8.05 -22.88 12.91
N ARG A 300 -7.69 -23.29 14.14
CA ARG A 300 -8.37 -24.32 14.92
C ARG A 300 -9.85 -24.00 15.14
N LYS A 301 -10.72 -24.99 14.97
CA LYS A 301 -12.16 -24.85 15.27
C LYS A 301 -12.38 -24.88 16.79
N ILE A 302 -12.53 -23.71 17.40
CA ILE A 302 -12.84 -23.57 18.83
C ILE A 302 -14.36 -23.51 19.02
N LEU A 303 -14.91 -24.38 19.86
CA LEU A 303 -16.29 -24.28 20.33
C LEU A 303 -16.32 -23.61 21.70
N VAL A 304 -17.26 -22.69 21.92
CA VAL A 304 -17.43 -21.99 23.20
C VAL A 304 -17.93 -22.97 24.28
N PRO A 305 -17.19 -23.19 25.38
CA PRO A 305 -17.65 -24.02 26.49
C PRO A 305 -18.89 -23.47 27.20
N ASP A 306 -19.55 -24.32 28.00
CA ASP A 306 -20.46 -23.86 29.04
C ASP A 306 -19.62 -23.33 30.21
N PHE A 307 -19.75 -22.04 30.54
CA PHE A 307 -19.04 -21.43 31.67
C PHE A 307 -19.84 -21.42 32.97
N SER A 308 -21.07 -21.94 32.97
CA SER A 308 -21.93 -21.96 34.16
C SER A 308 -21.44 -22.88 35.28
N ASP A 309 -20.72 -23.94 34.93
CA ASP A 309 -20.07 -24.89 35.84
C ASP A 309 -18.65 -24.45 36.29
N TYR A 310 -18.17 -23.28 35.86
CA TYR A 310 -16.80 -22.82 36.14
C TYR A 310 -16.78 -21.60 37.08
N SER A 311 -15.93 -21.68 38.12
CA SER A 311 -15.54 -20.48 38.87
C SER A 311 -14.77 -19.52 37.96
N ARG A 312 -14.69 -18.22 38.32
CA ARG A 312 -13.98 -17.20 37.53
C ARG A 312 -12.54 -17.61 37.20
N GLU A 313 -11.88 -18.24 38.16
CA GLU A 313 -10.48 -18.67 38.08
C GLU A 313 -10.33 -19.85 37.11
N LYS A 314 -11.24 -20.83 37.17
CA LYS A 314 -11.28 -21.96 36.23
C LYS A 314 -11.70 -21.52 34.82
N ALA A 315 -12.66 -20.60 34.71
CA ALA A 315 -13.11 -20.02 33.46
C ALA A 315 -11.97 -19.28 32.75
N SER A 316 -11.21 -18.47 33.48
CA SER A 316 -10.00 -17.80 32.98
C SER A 316 -8.97 -18.79 32.44
N ALA A 317 -8.70 -19.88 33.16
CA ALA A 317 -7.77 -20.92 32.72
C ALA A 317 -8.24 -21.61 31.42
N VAL A 318 -9.49 -22.07 31.38
CA VAL A 318 -10.08 -22.76 30.20
C VAL A 318 -10.14 -21.84 28.98
N ALA A 319 -10.54 -20.57 29.14
CA ALA A 319 -10.54 -19.60 28.05
C ALA A 319 -9.11 -19.37 27.51
N SER A 320 -8.12 -19.22 28.41
CA SER A 320 -6.72 -19.03 28.05
C SER A 320 -6.14 -20.22 27.27
N GLU A 321 -6.43 -21.45 27.68
CA GLU A 321 -6.01 -22.69 27.02
C GLU A 321 -6.60 -22.82 25.60
N LEU A 322 -7.87 -22.43 25.44
CA LEU A 322 -8.55 -22.44 24.15
C LEU A 322 -8.13 -21.29 23.22
N GLY A 323 -7.58 -20.20 23.77
CA GLY A 323 -7.25 -18.96 23.02
C GLY A 323 -8.44 -18.00 22.90
N ILE A 324 -9.40 -18.09 23.81
CA ILE A 324 -10.59 -17.23 23.87
C ILE A 324 -10.25 -15.96 24.68
N ALA A 325 -10.48 -14.78 24.09
CA ALA A 325 -10.30 -13.52 24.80
C ALA A 325 -11.44 -13.33 25.82
N LEU A 326 -11.10 -13.21 27.11
CA LEU A 326 -12.05 -13.22 28.21
C LEU A 326 -12.15 -11.87 28.93
N SER A 327 -13.38 -11.41 29.15
CA SER A 327 -13.72 -10.26 29.99
C SER A 327 -14.62 -10.74 31.13
N ILE A 328 -14.18 -10.61 32.38
CA ILE A 328 -14.98 -11.00 33.55
C ILE A 328 -15.56 -9.74 34.20
N ARG A 329 -16.89 -9.67 34.27
CA ARG A 329 -17.63 -8.61 34.97
C ARG A 329 -18.36 -9.18 36.18
N GLU A 330 -18.55 -8.35 37.19
CA GLU A 330 -19.28 -8.73 38.40
C GLU A 330 -20.45 -7.78 38.66
N ARG A 331 -21.56 -8.33 39.16
CA ARG A 331 -22.75 -7.56 39.53
C ARG A 331 -23.53 -8.22 40.65
N TYR A 332 -24.27 -7.43 41.40
CA TYR A 332 -25.28 -7.92 42.33
C TYR A 332 -26.40 -8.66 41.57
N SER A 333 -26.92 -9.73 42.18
CA SER A 333 -28.01 -10.52 41.62
C SER A 333 -28.84 -11.21 42.72
N SER A 334 -29.72 -12.14 42.35
CA SER A 334 -30.40 -13.05 43.29
C SER A 334 -29.58 -14.30 43.64
N ARG A 335 -28.54 -14.63 42.84
CA ARG A 335 -27.66 -15.78 43.03
C ARG A 335 -26.66 -15.53 44.17
N GLU A 336 -26.10 -16.61 44.71
CA GLU A 336 -25.02 -16.55 45.69
C GLU A 336 -23.74 -15.91 45.11
N SER A 337 -22.79 -15.54 45.97
CA SER A 337 -21.53 -14.92 45.56
C SER A 337 -20.68 -15.92 44.76
N GLY A 338 -20.08 -15.48 43.66
CA GLY A 338 -19.36 -16.33 42.71
C GLY A 338 -20.26 -17.15 41.78
N GLY A 339 -21.59 -17.07 41.90
CA GLY A 339 -22.51 -17.77 41.00
C GLY A 339 -22.54 -17.15 39.60
N PHE A 340 -22.42 -17.98 38.56
CA PHE A 340 -22.51 -17.56 37.16
C PHE A 340 -23.89 -16.95 36.83
N ILE A 341 -23.91 -15.84 36.09
CA ILE A 341 -25.12 -15.15 35.65
C ILE A 341 -25.37 -15.36 34.15
N SER A 342 -24.36 -15.07 33.31
CA SER A 342 -24.48 -15.12 31.85
C SER A 342 -23.12 -15.10 31.15
N GLN A 343 -23.07 -15.63 29.94
CA GLN A 343 -21.98 -15.44 28.96
C GLN A 343 -22.52 -14.68 27.74
N SER A 344 -21.69 -13.86 27.08
CA SER A 344 -22.11 -13.07 25.91
C SER A 344 -22.25 -13.89 24.62
N ILE A 345 -21.49 -14.98 24.49
CA ILE A 345 -21.51 -15.89 23.33
C ILE A 345 -22.14 -17.21 23.78
N GLU A 346 -23.09 -17.74 23.00
CA GLU A 346 -23.84 -18.94 23.36
C GLU A 346 -22.95 -20.21 23.41
N VAL A 347 -23.28 -21.13 24.31
CA VAL A 347 -22.59 -22.41 24.47
C VAL A 347 -22.65 -23.25 23.19
N GLY A 348 -21.54 -23.90 22.84
CA GLY A 348 -21.43 -24.78 21.69
C GLY A 348 -21.35 -24.09 20.32
N THR A 349 -21.44 -22.76 20.27
CA THR A 349 -21.18 -22.00 19.04
C THR A 349 -19.69 -21.98 18.70
N ILE A 350 -19.37 -21.71 17.43
CA ILE A 350 -17.98 -21.54 17.00
C ILE A 350 -17.51 -20.15 17.43
N TYR A 351 -16.38 -20.09 18.13
CA TYR A 351 -15.74 -18.84 18.52
C TYR A 351 -15.01 -18.19 17.34
N THR A 352 -15.23 -16.90 17.09
CA THR A 352 -14.49 -16.13 16.09
C THR A 352 -13.26 -15.50 16.73
N SER A 353 -12.09 -15.66 16.11
CA SER A 353 -10.86 -15.02 16.60
C SER A 353 -10.99 -13.50 16.58
N GLY A 354 -10.89 -12.87 17.76
CA GLY A 354 -11.05 -11.43 17.96
C GLY A 354 -12.31 -11.04 18.74
N ASP A 355 -13.30 -11.93 18.86
CA ASP A 355 -14.47 -11.71 19.72
C ASP A 355 -14.05 -11.72 21.21
N ILE A 356 -14.66 -10.86 22.03
CA ILE A 356 -14.47 -10.87 23.48
C ILE A 356 -15.63 -11.60 24.14
N LEU A 357 -15.34 -12.74 24.77
CA LEU A 357 -16.29 -13.45 25.60
C LEU A 357 -16.43 -12.73 26.94
N GLU A 358 -17.59 -12.10 27.17
CA GLU A 358 -17.92 -11.50 28.46
C GLU A 358 -18.62 -12.53 29.35
N LEU A 359 -18.03 -12.85 30.50
CA LEU A 359 -18.67 -13.64 31.54
C LEU A 359 -19.10 -12.73 32.68
N VAL A 360 -20.31 -12.92 33.16
CA VAL A 360 -20.89 -12.13 34.25
C VAL A 360 -21.12 -13.03 35.45
N TYR A 361 -20.51 -12.66 36.58
CA TYR A 361 -20.62 -13.38 37.84
C TYR A 361 -21.33 -12.55 38.92
N SER A 362 -21.92 -13.24 39.88
CA SER A 362 -22.67 -12.64 40.97
C SER A 362 -21.74 -12.20 42.11
N LEU A 363 -21.78 -10.93 42.49
CA LEU A 363 -21.25 -10.45 43.77
C LEU A 363 -22.00 -11.07 44.96
N GLY A 364 -23.23 -11.51 44.73
CA GLY A 364 -24.13 -12.12 45.69
C GLY A 364 -25.48 -11.39 45.79
N ASN A 365 -26.30 -11.86 46.73
CA ASN A 365 -27.61 -11.30 47.05
C ASN A 365 -27.65 -10.58 48.41
N LYS A 366 -26.48 -10.39 49.06
CA LYS A 366 -26.31 -9.79 50.39
C LYS A 366 -25.39 -8.57 50.30
N ILE A 367 -25.83 -7.44 50.86
CA ILE A 367 -25.11 -6.17 50.91
C ILE A 367 -24.96 -5.76 52.38
N VAL A 368 -23.77 -5.34 52.81
CA VAL A 368 -23.57 -4.78 54.16
C VAL A 368 -23.99 -3.31 54.15
N LEU A 369 -24.97 -2.97 55.00
CA LEU A 369 -25.48 -1.62 55.20
C LEU A 369 -24.93 -1.05 56.51
N SER A 370 -24.04 -0.07 56.40
CA SER A 370 -23.54 0.73 57.52
C SER A 370 -24.60 1.74 58.01
N SER A 371 -24.38 2.30 59.20
CA SER A 371 -25.11 3.49 59.66
C SER A 371 -24.62 4.75 58.93
N PHE A 372 -25.55 5.52 58.39
CA PHE A 372 -25.36 6.87 57.85
C PHE A 372 -25.94 7.96 58.77
N VAL A 373 -26.40 7.61 59.97
CA VAL A 373 -26.89 8.58 60.97
C VAL A 373 -25.79 9.58 61.30
N GLY A 374 -26.12 10.88 61.27
CA GLY A 374 -25.17 11.99 61.41
C GLY A 374 -24.50 12.44 60.10
N GLN A 375 -24.67 11.72 58.99
CA GLN A 375 -24.16 12.11 57.67
C GLN A 375 -25.22 12.85 56.84
N PRO A 376 -24.84 13.64 55.82
CA PRO A 376 -25.79 14.22 54.88
C PRO A 376 -26.46 13.14 54.01
N ARG A 377 -27.72 13.37 53.60
CA ARG A 377 -28.48 12.43 52.75
C ARG A 377 -27.77 12.04 51.45
N SER A 378 -26.93 12.91 50.90
CA SER A 378 -26.12 12.63 49.71
C SER A 378 -25.15 11.45 49.89
N ALA A 379 -24.69 11.18 51.11
CA ALA A 379 -23.78 10.06 51.38
C ALA A 379 -24.45 8.69 51.15
N ILE A 380 -25.67 8.51 51.66
CA ILE A 380 -26.42 7.25 51.46
C ILE A 380 -27.00 7.15 50.03
N GLU A 381 -27.32 8.29 49.40
CA GLU A 381 -27.75 8.34 47.99
C GLU A 381 -26.61 7.92 47.05
N SER A 382 -25.40 8.48 47.18
CA SER A 382 -24.23 8.09 46.39
C SER A 382 -23.79 6.65 46.64
N TRP A 383 -23.89 6.16 47.89
CA TRP A 383 -23.63 4.76 48.21
C TRP A 383 -24.66 3.83 47.56
N ALA A 384 -25.95 4.16 47.60
CA ALA A 384 -26.98 3.36 46.93
C ALA A 384 -26.81 3.38 45.41
N GLN A 385 -26.44 4.52 44.83
CA GLN A 385 -26.15 4.66 43.40
C GLN A 385 -25.00 3.75 42.97
N SER A 386 -23.85 3.77 43.66
CA SER A 386 -22.68 2.96 43.28
C SER A 386 -22.95 1.45 43.32
N LEU A 387 -23.85 1.00 44.20
CA LEU A 387 -24.32 -0.39 44.22
C LEU A 387 -25.33 -0.69 43.12
N ASN A 388 -26.20 0.28 42.77
CA ASN A 388 -27.17 0.14 41.69
C ASN A 388 -26.51 0.10 40.30
N GLU A 389 -25.43 0.83 40.11
CA GLU A 389 -24.56 0.74 38.93
C GLU A 389 -23.93 -0.66 38.81
N GLN A 390 -23.61 -1.30 39.94
CA GLN A 390 -23.23 -2.70 40.04
C GLN A 390 -24.42 -3.68 40.01
N GLY A 391 -25.61 -3.25 39.57
CA GLY A 391 -26.79 -4.10 39.38
C GLY A 391 -27.62 -4.39 40.64
N ALA A 392 -27.37 -3.72 41.77
CA ALA A 392 -28.29 -3.73 42.90
C ALA A 392 -29.57 -2.92 42.57
N SER A 393 -30.49 -2.83 43.54
CA SER A 393 -31.68 -1.98 43.41
C SER A 393 -32.07 -1.46 44.80
N ILE A 394 -31.19 -0.65 45.37
CA ILE A 394 -31.39 0.01 46.66
C ILE A 394 -32.14 1.31 46.44
N TYR A 395 -33.25 1.48 47.16
CA TYR A 395 -34.10 2.65 47.12
C TYR A 395 -34.03 3.39 48.46
N ILE A 396 -33.93 4.72 48.43
CA ILE A 396 -33.94 5.56 49.63
C ILE A 396 -35.29 6.24 49.76
N SER A 397 -36.00 5.98 50.84
CA SER A 397 -37.27 6.63 51.21
C SER A 397 -36.99 7.69 52.26
N VAL A 398 -37.31 8.95 51.94
CA VAL A 398 -36.92 10.12 52.76
C VAL A 398 -38.13 10.73 53.44
N THR A 399 -38.11 10.73 54.77
CA THR A 399 -39.03 11.52 55.61
C THR A 399 -38.29 12.75 56.13
N LYS A 400 -38.97 13.90 56.24
CA LYS A 400 -38.39 15.14 56.80
C LYS A 400 -38.98 15.40 58.18
N THR A 401 -38.16 15.83 59.13
CA THR A 401 -38.63 16.23 60.47
C THR A 401 -37.95 17.53 60.92
N GLN A 402 -38.62 18.29 61.78
CA GLN A 402 -38.00 19.42 62.46
C GLN A 402 -36.95 18.91 63.44
N ASN A 403 -35.71 19.38 63.31
CA ASN A 403 -34.60 19.06 64.18
C ASN A 403 -33.53 20.16 64.08
N ASN A 404 -32.73 20.36 65.13
CA ASN A 404 -31.71 21.42 65.17
C ASN A 404 -30.36 21.02 64.56
N ALA A 405 -30.19 19.78 64.10
CA ALA A 405 -29.05 19.37 63.30
C ALA A 405 -29.07 20.06 61.92
N PRO A 406 -27.92 20.20 61.23
CA PRO A 406 -27.86 20.82 59.91
C PRO A 406 -28.85 20.21 58.91
N ARG A 407 -29.33 21.04 57.98
CA ARG A 407 -30.31 20.62 56.97
C ARG A 407 -29.79 19.43 56.14
N ASP A 408 -30.71 18.54 55.79
CA ASP A 408 -30.43 17.29 55.05
C ASP A 408 -29.52 16.27 55.80
N THR A 409 -29.16 16.49 57.07
CA THR A 409 -28.50 15.48 57.93
C THR A 409 -29.47 14.36 58.32
N ILE A 410 -29.03 13.11 58.23
CA ILE A 410 -29.79 11.91 58.63
C ILE A 410 -29.84 11.80 60.16
N ILE A 411 -31.05 11.85 60.72
CA ILE A 411 -31.32 11.74 62.16
C ILE A 411 -31.71 10.32 62.55
N TYR A 412 -32.37 9.60 61.63
CA TYR A 412 -32.80 8.22 61.85
C TYR A 412 -32.69 7.42 60.54
N GLN A 413 -32.37 6.14 60.67
CA GLN A 413 -32.27 5.17 59.59
C GLN A 413 -32.86 3.84 60.09
N ASN A 414 -33.82 3.26 59.35
CA ASN A 414 -34.59 2.11 59.83
C ASN A 414 -33.81 0.78 59.91
N LYS A 415 -32.73 0.67 59.13
CA LYS A 415 -31.84 -0.51 59.07
C LYS A 415 -30.40 -0.02 59.15
N THR A 416 -29.67 -0.34 60.21
CA THR A 416 -28.28 0.09 60.41
C THR A 416 -27.41 -1.11 60.79
N ASN A 417 -26.13 -1.06 60.39
CA ASN A 417 -25.09 -2.06 60.68
C ASN A 417 -25.57 -3.51 60.48
N THR A 418 -26.22 -3.77 59.35
CA THR A 418 -26.93 -5.03 59.07
C THR A 418 -26.76 -5.47 57.62
N VAL A 419 -27.15 -6.70 57.30
CA VAL A 419 -27.12 -7.22 55.93
C VAL A 419 -28.51 -7.05 55.29
N ILE A 420 -28.54 -6.42 54.12
CA ILE A 420 -29.75 -6.23 53.30
C ILE A 420 -29.69 -7.04 52.01
N GLY A 421 -30.85 -7.29 51.42
CA GLY A 421 -30.96 -7.94 50.11
C GLY A 421 -30.76 -6.96 48.96
N THR A 422 -30.36 -7.47 47.80
CA THR A 422 -30.55 -6.77 46.53
C THR A 422 -32.05 -6.56 46.29
N ARG A 423 -32.48 -5.37 45.85
CA ARG A 423 -33.90 -4.91 45.86
C ARG A 423 -34.45 -4.57 47.26
N THR A 424 -33.80 -3.66 47.99
CA THR A 424 -34.24 -3.20 49.33
C THR A 424 -34.52 -1.70 49.36
N THR A 425 -35.64 -1.30 49.98
CA THR A 425 -35.86 0.09 50.40
C THR A 425 -35.32 0.34 51.81
N ILE A 426 -34.56 1.42 51.98
CA ILE A 426 -34.07 1.95 53.26
C ILE A 426 -34.86 3.23 53.55
N ALA A 427 -35.41 3.35 54.75
CA ALA A 427 -36.12 4.56 55.18
C ALA A 427 -35.21 5.40 56.07
N ILE A 428 -35.04 6.66 55.72
CA ILE A 428 -34.27 7.66 56.47
C ILE A 428 -35.18 8.83 56.87
N THR A 429 -34.91 9.40 58.04
CA THR A 429 -35.50 10.68 58.46
C THR A 429 -34.40 11.72 58.49
N ILE A 430 -34.57 12.82 57.76
CA ILE A 430 -33.60 13.92 57.67
C ILE A 430 -34.08 15.17 58.41
N SER A 431 -33.12 15.96 58.89
CA SER A 431 -33.38 17.27 59.49
C SER A 431 -33.82 18.29 58.44
N LEU A 432 -34.85 19.07 58.77
CA LEU A 432 -35.19 20.28 58.02
C LEU A 432 -34.17 21.42 58.22
N GLY A 433 -33.37 21.37 59.29
CA GLY A 433 -32.47 22.44 59.73
C GLY A 433 -33.03 23.20 60.94
N LYS A 434 -32.18 24.00 61.59
CA LYS A 434 -32.59 24.91 62.66
C LYS A 434 -33.58 25.96 62.11
N MET A 435 -34.59 26.37 62.89
CA MET A 435 -35.43 27.51 62.52
C MET A 435 -34.66 28.84 62.67
N VAL A 436 -34.80 29.69 61.65
CA VAL A 436 -34.14 31.00 61.53
C VAL A 436 -35.13 32.02 60.98
N SER A 437 -35.00 33.28 61.41
CA SER A 437 -35.82 34.38 60.89
C SER A 437 -35.14 35.01 59.68
N VAL A 438 -35.91 35.30 58.64
CA VAL A 438 -35.43 35.95 57.41
C VAL A 438 -35.03 37.40 57.73
N PRO A 439 -33.77 37.80 57.48
CA PRO A 439 -33.34 39.19 57.65
C PRO A 439 -34.00 40.11 56.61
N ASP A 440 -34.03 41.40 56.91
CA ASP A 440 -34.34 42.43 55.92
C ASP A 440 -33.09 42.72 55.09
N LEU A 441 -33.20 42.51 53.78
CA LEU A 441 -32.11 42.58 52.79
C LEU A 441 -32.43 43.56 51.67
N VAL A 442 -33.49 44.36 51.80
CA VAL A 442 -33.94 45.34 50.81
C VAL A 442 -33.91 46.74 51.40
N ALA A 443 -33.22 47.66 50.73
CA ALA A 443 -33.22 49.06 51.15
C ALA A 443 -34.57 49.76 50.81
N PRO A 444 -34.99 50.77 51.60
CA PRO A 444 -36.08 51.68 51.20
C PRO A 444 -35.83 52.34 49.84
N GLU A 445 -36.88 52.82 49.18
CA GLU A 445 -36.72 53.49 47.88
C GLU A 445 -36.06 54.86 48.03
N GLY A 446 -35.12 55.20 47.15
CA GLY A 446 -34.43 56.49 47.15
C GLY A 446 -33.28 56.63 48.15
N THR A 447 -32.80 55.52 48.73
CA THR A 447 -31.60 55.52 49.61
C THR A 447 -30.33 56.00 48.89
N VAL A 448 -29.36 56.43 49.70
CA VAL A 448 -27.97 56.69 49.28
C VAL A 448 -27.11 55.43 49.43
N TYR A 449 -25.93 55.39 48.79
CA TYR A 449 -25.07 54.20 48.81
C TYR A 449 -24.65 53.75 50.22
N GLY A 450 -24.45 54.68 51.16
CA GLY A 450 -24.16 54.36 52.56
C GLY A 450 -25.30 53.67 53.35
N GLN A 451 -26.48 53.52 52.73
CA GLN A 451 -27.66 52.84 53.30
C GLN A 451 -28.17 51.70 52.40
N ALA A 452 -27.58 51.51 51.21
CA ALA A 452 -28.00 50.48 50.27
C ALA A 452 -27.47 49.10 50.70
N ILE A 453 -28.32 48.07 50.63
CA ILE A 453 -27.87 46.69 50.87
C ILE A 453 -27.19 46.16 49.61
N THR A 454 -25.88 45.95 49.71
CA THR A 454 -25.05 45.37 48.64
C THR A 454 -25.11 43.85 48.63
N ARG A 455 -24.65 43.24 47.54
CA ARG A 455 -24.48 41.78 47.44
C ARG A 455 -23.63 41.20 48.57
N GLU A 456 -22.57 41.88 48.98
CA GLU A 456 -21.67 41.43 50.05
C GLU A 456 -22.39 41.46 51.41
N MET A 457 -23.05 42.57 51.73
CA MET A 457 -23.84 42.72 52.96
C MET A 457 -24.95 41.67 53.05
N ALA A 458 -25.70 41.43 51.97
CA ALA A 458 -26.73 40.40 51.97
C ALA A 458 -26.18 38.97 52.00
N THR A 459 -24.99 38.73 51.45
CA THR A 459 -24.31 37.43 51.59
C THR A 459 -23.97 37.19 53.05
N ALA A 460 -23.29 38.14 53.71
CA ALA A 460 -22.93 38.03 55.13
C ALA A 460 -24.16 37.92 56.04
N ALA A 461 -25.22 38.68 55.76
CA ALA A 461 -26.48 38.61 56.50
C ALA A 461 -27.19 37.25 56.33
N CYS A 462 -27.20 36.68 55.12
CA CYS A 462 -27.72 35.33 54.89
C CYS A 462 -26.86 34.27 55.58
N GLU A 463 -25.53 34.38 55.49
CA GLU A 463 -24.57 33.42 56.06
C GLU A 463 -24.68 33.38 57.60
N ALA A 464 -24.86 34.53 58.25
CA ALA A 464 -25.08 34.64 59.70
C ALA A 464 -26.36 33.92 60.20
N VAL A 465 -27.36 33.75 59.34
CA VAL A 465 -28.58 32.96 59.63
C VAL A 465 -28.63 31.63 58.86
N GLY A 466 -27.56 31.25 58.16
CA GLY A 466 -27.48 30.05 57.34
C GLY A 466 -28.47 29.97 56.16
N LEU A 467 -28.96 31.09 55.64
CA LEU A 467 -29.73 31.13 54.38
C LEU A 467 -28.81 31.06 53.16
N ILE A 468 -29.33 30.53 52.04
CA ILE A 468 -28.57 30.42 50.79
C ILE A 468 -29.06 31.49 49.80
N PRO A 469 -28.33 32.59 49.58
CA PRO A 469 -28.74 33.65 48.66
C PRO A 469 -28.54 33.25 47.19
N ILE A 470 -29.56 33.49 46.37
CA ILE A 470 -29.52 33.35 44.91
C ILE A 470 -29.67 34.74 44.30
N PHE A 471 -28.59 35.30 43.77
CA PHE A 471 -28.57 36.64 43.18
C PHE A 471 -29.03 36.62 41.72
N VAL A 472 -30.03 37.43 41.39
CA VAL A 472 -30.57 37.59 40.03
C VAL A 472 -30.41 39.04 39.58
N PRO A 473 -29.67 39.33 38.49
CA PRO A 473 -29.54 40.69 37.96
C PRO A 473 -30.83 41.13 37.27
N GLU A 474 -31.44 42.22 37.75
CA GLU A 474 -32.67 42.78 37.17
C GLU A 474 -32.69 44.31 37.37
N LYS A 475 -32.63 45.06 36.26
CA LYS A 475 -32.53 46.53 36.28
C LYS A 475 -33.89 47.15 36.65
N LYS A 476 -33.92 47.98 37.70
CA LYS A 476 -35.11 48.69 38.14
C LYS A 476 -34.89 50.20 38.21
N SER A 477 -35.87 50.98 37.75
CA SER A 477 -35.84 52.44 37.87
C SER A 477 -35.96 52.87 39.33
N GLY A 478 -35.34 53.99 39.71
CA GLY A 478 -35.35 54.49 41.09
C GLY A 478 -34.46 53.73 42.08
N ARG A 479 -33.61 52.81 41.60
CA ARG A 479 -32.73 51.96 42.42
C ARG A 479 -31.27 52.14 42.00
N LEU A 480 -30.36 52.11 42.98
CA LEU A 480 -28.94 52.30 42.76
C LEU A 480 -28.31 51.06 42.07
N PRO A 481 -27.35 51.24 41.15
CA PRO A 481 -26.47 50.18 40.68
C PRO A 481 -25.85 49.38 41.84
N GLY A 482 -25.96 48.06 41.83
CA GLY A 482 -25.50 47.16 42.90
C GLY A 482 -26.47 46.96 44.08
N GLU A 483 -27.54 47.74 44.20
CA GLU A 483 -28.55 47.64 45.27
C GLU A 483 -29.46 46.42 45.09
N ILE A 484 -29.73 45.71 46.18
CA ILE A 484 -30.78 44.70 46.26
C ILE A 484 -32.12 45.38 46.54
N TRP A 485 -33.05 45.27 45.59
CA TRP A 485 -34.35 45.94 45.63
C TRP A 485 -35.53 44.99 45.88
N HIS A 486 -35.30 43.68 45.87
CA HIS A 486 -36.33 42.68 46.18
C HIS A 486 -35.75 41.39 46.75
N GLN A 487 -36.43 40.85 47.75
CA GLN A 487 -36.23 39.51 48.29
C GLN A 487 -37.49 38.65 48.15
N SER A 488 -37.32 37.35 47.90
CA SER A 488 -38.44 36.42 47.68
C SER A 488 -39.12 35.90 48.95
N LEU A 489 -38.55 36.18 50.12
CA LEU A 489 -39.09 35.80 51.43
C LEU A 489 -39.27 37.05 52.27
N ASP A 490 -40.43 37.20 52.91
CA ASP A 490 -40.76 38.37 53.71
C ASP A 490 -39.82 38.51 54.93
N PRO A 491 -39.32 39.72 55.26
CA PRO A 491 -38.54 39.93 56.49
C PRO A 491 -39.28 39.45 57.74
N GLY A 492 -38.54 38.92 58.71
CA GLY A 492 -39.08 38.38 59.97
C GLY A 492 -39.70 36.97 59.86
N LYS A 493 -39.99 36.48 58.65
CA LYS A 493 -40.59 35.15 58.42
C LYS A 493 -39.69 34.04 58.95
N GLU A 494 -40.26 33.08 59.67
CA GLU A 494 -39.54 31.89 60.12
C GLU A 494 -39.42 30.87 58.98
N VAL A 495 -38.19 30.44 58.71
CA VAL A 495 -37.84 29.39 57.75
C VAL A 495 -36.76 28.50 58.35
N TYR A 496 -36.37 27.43 57.65
CA TYR A 496 -35.28 26.58 58.11
C TYR A 496 -33.93 26.99 57.51
N GLU A 497 -32.86 26.80 58.26
CA GLU A 497 -31.47 26.92 57.82
C GLU A 497 -31.26 26.15 56.51
N GLY A 498 -30.50 26.71 55.57
CA GLY A 498 -30.30 26.17 54.22
C GLY A 498 -31.51 26.36 53.27
N THR A 499 -32.52 27.14 53.66
CA THR A 499 -33.54 27.64 52.72
C THR A 499 -32.91 28.61 51.73
N GLN A 500 -33.27 28.47 50.45
CA GLN A 500 -32.83 29.38 49.39
C GLN A 500 -33.68 30.64 49.38
N ILE A 501 -33.03 31.81 49.29
CA ILE A 501 -33.68 33.11 49.17
C ILE A 501 -33.21 33.78 47.86
N THR A 502 -34.14 34.09 46.98
CA THR A 502 -33.83 34.79 45.73
C THR A 502 -33.80 36.30 46.01
N LEU A 503 -32.70 36.94 45.61
CA LEU A 503 -32.44 38.36 45.79
C LEU A 503 -32.22 39.01 44.42
N LYS A 504 -33.05 39.98 44.07
CA LYS A 504 -32.91 40.74 42.82
C LYS A 504 -32.15 42.03 43.06
N TYR A 505 -31.15 42.28 42.22
CA TYR A 505 -30.28 43.45 42.32
C TYR A 505 -30.15 44.18 40.99
N THR A 506 -30.02 45.50 41.05
CA THR A 506 -29.70 46.31 39.87
C THR A 506 -28.25 46.06 39.47
N PRO A 507 -27.91 45.73 38.21
CA PRO A 507 -26.51 45.58 37.80
C PRO A 507 -25.66 46.82 38.10
N ALA A 508 -24.40 46.62 38.50
CA ALA A 508 -23.42 47.68 38.72
C ALA A 508 -22.72 48.09 37.41
N ASP A 509 -23.51 48.37 36.36
CA ASP A 509 -23.05 48.66 34.99
C ASP A 509 -22.77 50.16 34.74
N VAL A 510 -23.06 51.02 35.72
CA VAL A 510 -22.92 52.48 35.63
C VAL A 510 -21.56 52.91 36.16
N THR A 511 -20.85 53.76 35.40
CA THR A 511 -19.62 54.42 35.85
C THR A 511 -19.86 55.90 36.17
N VAL A 512 -19.01 56.46 37.02
CA VAL A 512 -19.04 57.85 37.49
C VAL A 512 -17.63 58.43 37.37
N THR A 513 -17.49 59.52 36.61
CA THR A 513 -16.26 60.30 36.60
C THR A 513 -16.20 61.18 37.84
N LEU A 514 -15.09 61.13 38.57
CA LEU A 514 -14.93 61.82 39.83
C LEU A 514 -14.68 63.32 39.63
N PRO A 515 -15.45 64.21 40.29
CA PRO A 515 -15.11 65.62 40.34
C PRO A 515 -13.85 65.84 41.18
N ASP A 516 -13.34 67.07 41.15
CA ASP A 516 -12.45 67.56 42.21
C ASP A 516 -13.32 67.98 43.40
N PHE A 517 -13.24 67.24 44.50
CA PHE A 517 -13.93 67.57 45.74
C PHE A 517 -13.13 68.57 46.59
N ARG A 518 -11.88 68.86 46.23
CA ARG A 518 -11.01 69.73 47.00
C ARG A 518 -11.56 71.17 47.04
N GLY A 519 -11.64 71.74 48.24
CA GLY A 519 -12.22 73.05 48.48
C GLY A 519 -13.75 73.08 48.56
N MET A 520 -14.45 71.93 48.45
CA MET A 520 -15.88 71.84 48.75
C MET A 520 -16.10 71.57 50.24
N SER A 521 -17.24 72.03 50.78
CA SER A 521 -17.68 71.66 52.13
C SER A 521 -18.38 70.29 52.16
N GLU A 522 -18.49 69.69 53.34
CA GLU A 522 -19.28 68.46 53.55
C GLU A 522 -20.74 68.67 53.10
N GLU A 523 -21.32 69.83 53.40
CA GLU A 523 -22.71 70.20 53.06
C GLU A 523 -22.92 70.32 51.54
N ASP A 524 -22.00 70.96 50.80
CA ASP A 524 -22.08 71.09 49.34
C ASP A 524 -22.04 69.73 48.63
N ILE A 525 -21.21 68.80 49.13
CA ILE A 525 -21.05 67.47 48.57
C ILE A 525 -22.30 66.61 48.78
N VAL A 526 -22.96 66.77 49.94
CA VAL A 526 -24.27 66.15 50.22
C VAL A 526 -25.36 66.76 49.35
N ALA A 527 -25.42 68.10 49.25
CA ALA A 527 -26.42 68.83 48.48
C ALA A 527 -26.33 68.54 46.97
N ALA A 528 -25.14 68.29 46.44
CA ALA A 528 -24.90 67.91 45.03
C ALA A 528 -25.24 66.42 44.70
N GLU A 529 -25.88 65.71 45.64
CA GLU A 529 -26.31 64.31 45.53
C GLU A 529 -25.21 63.28 45.21
N TYR A 530 -23.93 63.58 45.49
CA TYR A 530 -22.85 62.62 45.22
C TYR A 530 -23.00 61.30 46.00
N LEU A 531 -23.67 61.32 47.15
CA LEU A 531 -24.05 60.12 47.93
C LEU A 531 -24.98 59.14 47.18
N LYS A 532 -25.67 59.58 46.11
CA LYS A 532 -26.46 58.70 45.21
C LYS A 532 -25.63 58.15 44.05
N LYS A 533 -24.36 58.55 43.93
CA LYS A 533 -23.43 58.14 42.85
C LYS A 533 -22.25 57.33 43.39
N LEU A 534 -21.82 57.63 44.61
CA LEU A 534 -20.59 57.15 45.23
C LEU A 534 -20.83 56.88 46.72
N THR A 535 -20.05 55.99 47.33
CA THR A 535 -20.02 55.84 48.79
C THR A 535 -18.97 56.80 49.34
N ILE A 536 -19.38 57.89 50.00
CA ILE A 536 -18.43 58.89 50.51
C ILE A 536 -18.26 58.73 52.02
N THR A 537 -17.01 58.60 52.46
CA THR A 537 -16.62 58.56 53.87
C THR A 537 -15.81 59.81 54.20
N PHE A 538 -16.36 60.68 55.04
CA PHE A 538 -15.66 61.86 55.53
C PHE A 538 -14.79 61.48 56.72
N VAL A 539 -13.49 61.76 56.64
CA VAL A 539 -12.52 61.62 57.74
C VAL A 539 -12.03 63.00 58.11
N ARG A 540 -12.14 63.37 59.38
CA ARG A 540 -11.70 64.69 59.86
C ARG A 540 -10.25 64.61 60.32
N ALA A 541 -9.44 65.58 59.91
CA ALA A 541 -8.05 65.70 60.36
C ALA A 541 -7.97 66.24 61.79
N ASP A 542 -6.92 65.85 62.52
CA ASP A 542 -6.69 66.28 63.91
C ASP A 542 -6.32 67.77 64.05
N PHE A 543 -5.87 68.41 62.96
CA PHE A 543 -5.40 69.80 62.94
C PHE A 543 -5.96 70.56 61.72
N PRO A 544 -6.25 71.87 61.83
CA PRO A 544 -6.67 72.70 60.69
C PRO A 544 -5.59 72.76 59.59
N VAL A 545 -6.00 72.58 58.34
CA VAL A 545 -5.13 72.67 57.16
C VAL A 545 -5.25 74.06 56.53
N GLU A 546 -4.12 74.74 56.36
CA GLU A 546 -4.05 76.09 55.79
C GLU A 546 -4.70 76.16 54.39
N GLY A 547 -5.58 77.14 54.19
CA GLY A 547 -6.34 77.31 52.96
C GLY A 547 -7.61 76.44 52.83
N TYR A 548 -7.88 75.52 53.76
CA TYR A 548 -9.05 74.62 53.72
C TYR A 548 -9.86 74.58 55.05
N PRO A 549 -10.20 75.71 55.69
CA PRO A 549 -10.94 75.71 56.95
C PRO A 549 -12.37 75.16 56.77
N GLY A 550 -12.67 73.99 57.35
CA GLY A 550 -13.97 73.32 57.17
C GLY A 550 -14.20 72.70 55.78
N LEU A 551 -13.16 72.60 54.95
CA LEU A 551 -13.24 72.12 53.56
C LEU A 551 -12.48 70.80 53.37
N VAL A 552 -12.83 70.06 52.32
CA VAL A 552 -12.05 68.90 51.85
C VAL A 552 -10.70 69.38 51.33
N TYR A 553 -9.60 68.84 51.85
CA TYR A 553 -8.24 69.15 51.38
C TYR A 553 -7.59 68.00 50.57
N GLU A 554 -8.05 66.76 50.76
CA GLU A 554 -7.52 65.56 50.12
C GLU A 554 -8.64 64.53 49.85
N GLN A 555 -8.49 63.76 48.76
CA GLN A 555 -9.42 62.70 48.34
C GLN A 555 -8.67 61.42 47.96
N SER A 556 -9.18 60.25 48.36
CA SER A 556 -8.47 58.96 48.22
C SER A 556 -8.32 58.44 46.78
N ILE A 557 -9.12 58.95 45.85
CA ILE A 557 -9.07 58.62 44.42
C ILE A 557 -8.95 59.95 43.65
N ARG A 558 -8.13 60.00 42.60
CA ARG A 558 -7.82 61.26 41.90
C ARG A 558 -9.04 61.81 41.15
N SER A 559 -9.15 63.13 41.08
CA SER A 559 -10.16 63.81 40.27
C SER A 559 -9.96 63.50 38.78
N GLY A 560 -11.07 63.40 38.04
CA GLY A 560 -11.09 62.97 36.63
C GLY A 560 -10.98 61.46 36.41
N GLU A 561 -10.67 60.66 37.44
CA GLU A 561 -10.71 59.20 37.34
C GLU A 561 -12.15 58.70 37.18
N THR A 562 -12.37 57.61 36.46
CA THR A 562 -13.70 57.02 36.25
C THR A 562 -13.82 55.72 37.02
N VAL A 563 -14.71 55.71 38.01
CA VAL A 563 -14.96 54.57 38.90
C VAL A 563 -16.34 53.97 38.64
N THR A 564 -16.64 52.82 39.22
CA THR A 564 -18.00 52.25 39.21
C THR A 564 -18.90 53.03 40.17
N ALA A 565 -20.18 53.17 39.85
CA ALA A 565 -21.14 53.77 40.77
C ALA A 565 -21.18 52.97 42.10
N GLY A 566 -21.17 53.69 43.22
CA GLY A 566 -21.08 53.11 44.56
C GLY A 566 -19.67 52.85 45.08
N THR A 567 -18.61 53.04 44.29
CA THR A 567 -17.21 52.98 44.77
C THR A 567 -17.02 53.87 46.01
N THR A 568 -16.28 53.34 47.00
CA THR A 568 -15.95 54.05 48.24
C THR A 568 -14.81 55.05 48.02
N ILE A 569 -15.05 56.29 48.46
CA ILE A 569 -14.09 57.39 48.44
C ILE A 569 -13.98 57.95 49.85
N THR A 570 -12.75 58.04 50.35
CA THR A 570 -12.46 58.75 51.58
C THR A 570 -12.10 60.20 51.24
N LEU A 571 -12.83 61.15 51.82
CA LEU A 571 -12.55 62.58 51.71
C LEU A 571 -12.04 63.08 53.05
N MET A 572 -10.85 63.68 53.06
CA MET A 572 -10.27 64.26 54.28
C MET A 572 -10.69 65.72 54.41
N VAL A 573 -11.43 66.00 55.48
CA VAL A 573 -11.97 67.33 55.81
C VAL A 573 -11.10 67.95 56.89
N SER A 574 -10.65 69.17 56.63
CA SER A 574 -9.90 69.95 57.61
C SER A 574 -10.88 70.61 58.60
N PRO A 575 -10.64 70.53 59.92
CA PRO A 575 -11.50 71.17 60.90
C PRO A 575 -11.54 72.69 60.73
N LEU A 576 -12.61 73.33 61.22
CA LEU A 576 -12.64 74.78 61.33
C LEU A 576 -11.54 75.23 62.31
N PRO A 577 -10.86 76.36 62.05
CA PRO A 577 -9.95 76.94 63.02
C PRO A 577 -10.73 77.31 64.28
N GLU A 578 -10.15 77.04 65.45
CA GLU A 578 -10.72 77.47 66.71
C GLU A 578 -10.86 79.00 66.72
N PRO A 579 -11.96 79.57 67.23
CA PRO A 579 -12.14 81.02 67.26
C PRO A 579 -11.03 81.64 68.12
N GLU A 580 -10.40 82.70 67.62
CA GLU A 580 -9.37 83.41 68.38
C GLU A 580 -9.90 83.81 69.77
N PRO A 581 -9.10 83.65 70.83
CA PRO A 581 -9.54 83.98 72.18
C PRO A 581 -9.96 85.45 72.23
N THR A 582 -11.21 85.70 72.62
CA THR A 582 -11.74 87.05 72.78
C THR A 582 -10.84 87.80 73.77
N PRO A 583 -10.36 89.02 73.44
CA PRO A 583 -9.47 89.76 74.33
C PRO A 583 -10.16 90.00 75.67
N GLU A 584 -9.48 89.67 76.76
CA GLU A 584 -10.01 89.84 78.12
C GLU A 584 -10.43 91.31 78.36
N PRO A 585 -11.63 91.57 78.91
CA PRO A 585 -12.00 92.93 79.28
C PRO A 585 -11.13 93.43 80.44
N THR A 586 -10.60 94.64 80.29
CA THR A 586 -9.90 95.38 81.35
C THR A 586 -10.71 95.35 82.66
N PRO A 587 -10.12 95.01 83.81
CA PRO A 587 -10.87 94.89 85.07
C PRO A 587 -11.33 96.27 85.58
N GLU A 588 -12.64 96.51 85.58
CA GLU A 588 -13.25 97.60 86.36
C GLU A 588 -13.34 97.24 87.86
N PRO A 589 -13.32 98.24 88.77
CA PRO A 589 -13.05 98.01 90.18
C PRO A 589 -14.22 97.40 90.97
N THR A 590 -13.87 96.45 91.83
CA THR A 590 -14.76 95.74 92.77
C THR A 590 -15.52 96.67 93.73
N PRO A 591 -16.87 96.62 93.77
CA PRO A 591 -17.67 97.15 94.87
C PRO A 591 -17.77 96.16 96.04
N GLU A 592 -17.81 96.66 97.28
CA GLU A 592 -17.87 95.88 98.52
C GLU A 592 -19.21 95.12 98.74
N PRO A 593 -19.21 94.03 99.53
CA PRO A 593 -20.41 93.24 99.83
C PRO A 593 -21.24 93.81 101.01
N SER A 594 -22.55 93.59 100.99
CA SER A 594 -23.46 93.82 102.12
C SER A 594 -24.74 92.94 102.00
N PRO A 595 -25.44 92.61 103.11
CA PRO A 595 -25.57 91.19 103.45
C PRO A 595 -27.00 90.67 103.71
N GLU A 596 -27.08 89.36 104.00
CA GLU A 596 -28.14 88.68 104.80
C GLU A 596 -29.53 88.52 104.11
N ILE A 597 -30.44 87.58 104.44
CA ILE A 597 -30.66 86.75 105.65
C ILE A 597 -31.14 85.32 105.31
N THR A 598 -30.77 84.33 106.13
CA THR A 598 -31.21 82.91 106.17
C THR A 598 -32.67 82.73 106.65
N PRO A 599 -33.27 81.53 106.47
CA PRO A 599 -34.03 80.95 107.59
C PRO A 599 -33.64 79.49 107.96
N THR A 600 -33.73 79.24 109.26
CA THR A 600 -33.31 78.02 110.00
C THR A 600 -34.30 76.87 109.92
N ALA A 601 -33.83 75.63 110.10
CA ALA A 601 -34.63 74.47 110.51
C ALA A 601 -34.16 73.95 111.89
N PRO A 602 -35.05 73.57 112.84
CA PRO A 602 -34.65 73.27 114.22
C PRO A 602 -34.31 71.79 114.51
N GLU A 603 -33.12 71.59 115.09
CA GLU A 603 -32.73 70.84 116.33
C GLU A 603 -33.62 69.68 116.90
N PRO A 604 -33.05 68.72 117.66
CA PRO A 604 -32.02 68.88 118.72
C PRO A 604 -30.62 68.30 118.44
#